data_AF-A0A1N6YPZ4-F1
#
_entry.id   AF-A0A1N6YPZ4-F1
#
_cell.length_a   1.000
_cell.length_b   1.000
_cell.length_c   1.000
_cell.angle_alpha   90.00
_cell.angle_beta   90.00
_cell.angle_gamma   90.00
#
_symmetry.space_group_name_H-M   'P 1'
#
loop_
_entity.id
_entity.type
_entity.pdbx_description
1 polymer ?
#
loop_
_entity_poly.entity_id
_entity_poly.type
_entity_poly.pdbx_seq_one_letter_code
_entity_poly.pdbx_strand_id
1 'polypeptide(L)'
;MIKILKKYWILVLITIIIVNTLGFHFVKESIGISDALEHVESDEVIAKLERKDYFYNLFVEIVIILDGWLALFIPYLIIRNFIKKINLSKK
;
A
#
# COMPACT_ATOMS: atom_id res chain seq x y z
N MET A 1 -1.75 -16.17 15.42
CA MET A 1 -1.59 -15.56 14.08
C MET A 1 -2.74 -15.89 13.13
N ILE A 2 -2.84 -17.12 12.58
CA ILE A 2 -3.90 -17.48 11.62
C ILE A 2 -5.34 -17.36 12.16
N LYS A 3 -5.59 -17.65 13.45
CA LYS A 3 -6.93 -17.49 14.05
C LYS A 3 -7.39 -16.03 14.11
N ILE A 4 -6.46 -15.11 14.43
CA ILE A 4 -6.73 -13.67 14.49
C ILE A 4 -6.94 -13.13 13.08
N LEU A 5 -6.08 -13.53 12.13
CA LEU A 5 -6.22 -13.16 10.73
C LEU A 5 -7.58 -13.63 10.17
N LYS A 6 -8.00 -14.87 10.47
CA LYS A 6 -9.33 -15.38 10.10
C LYS A 6 -10.49 -14.64 10.78
N LYS A 7 -10.30 -14.06 11.97
CA LYS A 7 -11.34 -13.29 12.67
C LYS A 7 -11.52 -11.90 12.05
N TYR A 8 -10.43 -11.27 11.62
CA TYR A 8 -10.43 -9.89 11.11
C TYR A 8 -10.19 -9.78 9.61
N TRP A 9 -10.30 -10.88 8.85
CA TRP A 9 -9.92 -10.90 7.43
C TRP A 9 -10.70 -9.88 6.59
N ILE A 10 -11.97 -9.65 6.89
CA ILE A 10 -12.80 -8.63 6.23
C ILE A 10 -12.29 -7.22 6.53
N LEU A 11 -11.96 -6.94 7.79
CA LEU A 11 -11.44 -5.63 8.20
C LEU A 11 -10.08 -5.34 7.55
N VAL A 12 -9.22 -6.37 7.46
CA VAL A 12 -7.95 -6.30 6.73
C VAL A 12 -8.21 -6.02 5.25
N LEU A 13 -9.15 -6.71 4.62
CA LEU A 13 -9.50 -6.50 3.21
C LEU A 13 -9.99 -5.06 2.95
N ILE A 14 -10.89 -4.56 3.79
CA ILE A 14 -11.40 -3.18 3.70
C ILE A 14 -10.24 -2.18 3.85
N THR A 15 -9.35 -2.41 4.82
CA THR A 15 -8.19 -1.54 5.05
C THR A 15 -7.29 -1.49 3.82
N ILE A 16 -7.00 -2.65 3.20
CA ILE A 16 -6.19 -2.73 1.97
C ILE A 16 -6.84 -1.94 0.83
N ILE A 17 -8.16 -2.06 0.64
CA ILE A 17 -8.91 -1.33 -0.41
C ILE A 17 -8.82 0.18 -0.18
N ILE A 18 -9.03 0.64 1.06
CA ILE A 18 -8.96 2.06 1.39
C ILE A 18 -7.56 2.60 1.14
N VAL A 19 -6.52 1.91 1.64
CA VAL A 19 -5.13 2.33 1.48
C VAL A 19 -4.72 2.38 0.01
N ASN A 20 -5.11 1.40 -0.79
CA ASN A 20 -4.84 1.39 -2.24
C ASN A 20 -5.59 2.51 -2.98
N THR A 21 -6.84 2.77 -2.61
CA THR A 21 -7.65 3.86 -3.20
C THR A 21 -7.03 5.22 -2.89
N LEU A 22 -6.58 5.42 -1.65
CA LEU A 22 -5.87 6.62 -1.24
C LEU A 22 -4.52 6.75 -1.97
N GLY A 23 -3.77 5.66 -2.11
CA GLY A 23 -2.53 5.66 -2.88
C GLY A 23 -2.76 6.11 -4.33
N PHE A 24 -3.77 5.56 -5.01
CA PHE A 24 -4.12 5.98 -6.36
C PHE A 24 -4.54 7.46 -6.44
N HIS A 25 -5.31 7.93 -5.47
CA HIS A 25 -5.69 9.34 -5.38
C HIS A 25 -4.48 10.26 -5.24
N PHE A 26 -3.53 9.91 -4.38
CA PHE A 26 -2.33 10.69 -4.15
C PHE A 26 -1.37 10.68 -5.34
N VAL A 27 -1.25 9.57 -6.07
CA VAL A 27 -0.51 9.57 -7.36
C VAL A 27 -1.12 10.58 -8.33
N LYS A 28 -2.44 10.56 -8.49
CA LYS A 28 -3.12 11.50 -9.38
C LYS A 28 -2.94 12.96 -8.94
N GLU A 29 -3.02 13.21 -7.64
CA GLU A 29 -2.87 14.55 -7.09
C GLU A 29 -1.41 15.04 -7.17
N SER A 30 -0.43 14.17 -6.97
CA SER A 30 1.01 14.46 -7.18
C SER A 30 1.29 14.89 -8.62
N ILE A 31 0.73 14.19 -9.62
CA ILE A 31 0.84 14.61 -11.03
C ILE A 31 0.26 16.01 -11.25
N GLY A 32 -0.89 16.31 -10.65
CA GLY A 32 -1.50 17.65 -10.72
C GLY A 32 -0.72 18.72 -9.97
N ILE A 33 -0.01 18.37 -8.89
CA ILE A 33 0.88 19.29 -8.17
C ILE A 33 2.12 19.60 -9.03
N SER A 34 2.69 18.61 -9.71
CA SER A 34 3.81 18.81 -10.62
C SER A 34 3.46 19.79 -11.75
N ASP A 35 2.27 19.68 -12.32
CA ASP A 35 1.75 20.60 -13.34
C ASP A 35 1.53 22.02 -12.77
N ALA A 36 0.97 22.10 -11.56
CA ALA A 36 0.77 23.39 -10.88
C ALA A 36 2.09 24.09 -10.54
N LEU A 37 3.14 23.34 -10.17
CA LEU A 37 4.47 23.88 -9.88
C LEU A 37 5.13 24.53 -11.11
N GLU A 38 4.81 24.08 -12.33
CA GLU A 38 5.33 24.66 -13.57
C GLU A 38 4.76 26.06 -13.88
N HIS A 39 3.62 26.41 -13.28
CA HIS A 39 2.87 27.63 -13.59
C HIS A 39 2.76 28.62 -12.43
N VAL A 40 3.35 28.32 -11.27
CA VAL A 40 3.29 29.16 -10.08
C VAL A 40 4.60 29.92 -9.88
N GLU A 41 4.50 31.25 -9.71
CA GLU A 41 5.66 32.13 -9.46
C GLU A 41 5.86 32.49 -7.97
N SER A 42 4.92 32.12 -7.09
CA SER A 42 4.99 32.47 -5.67
C SER A 42 5.77 31.43 -4.86
N ASP A 43 6.90 31.83 -4.29
CA ASP A 43 7.78 30.99 -3.46
C ASP A 43 7.04 30.30 -2.29
N GLU A 44 6.09 30.98 -1.65
CA GLU A 44 5.31 30.41 -0.55
C GLU A 44 4.37 29.28 -1.03
N VAL A 45 3.80 29.45 -2.22
CA VAL A 45 2.92 28.44 -2.84
C VAL A 45 3.75 27.25 -3.32
N ILE A 46 4.93 27.49 -3.90
CA ILE A 46 5.89 26.44 -4.30
C ILE A 46 6.25 25.56 -3.09
N ALA A 47 6.74 26.17 -2.00
CA ALA A 47 7.16 25.42 -0.81
C ALA A 47 6.02 24.59 -0.19
N LYS A 48 4.77 25.07 -0.28
CA LYS A 48 3.60 24.34 0.20
C LYS A 48 3.25 23.15 -0.71
N LEU A 49 3.33 23.35 -2.02
CA LEU A 49 3.06 22.32 -3.02
C LEU A 49 4.12 21.21 -2.99
N GLU A 50 5.41 21.55 -2.92
CA GLU A 50 6.50 20.58 -2.80
C GLU A 50 6.37 19.71 -1.54
N ARG A 51 6.02 20.30 -0.39
CA ARG A 51 5.82 19.54 0.85
C ARG A 51 4.66 18.55 0.71
N LYS A 52 3.58 18.97 0.03
CA LYS A 52 2.41 18.13 -0.20
C LYS A 52 2.75 16.98 -1.16
N ASP A 53 3.46 17.28 -2.23
CA ASP A 53 3.93 16.29 -3.20
C ASP A 53 4.87 15.25 -2.55
N TYR A 54 5.82 15.70 -1.74
CA TYR A 54 6.70 14.83 -0.97
C TYR A 54 5.91 13.86 -0.08
N PHE A 55 4.91 14.36 0.65
CA PHE A 55 4.07 13.53 1.50
C PHE A 55 3.28 12.49 0.69
N TYR A 56 2.75 12.88 -0.47
CA TYR A 56 2.01 11.98 -1.37
C TYR A 56 2.90 10.89 -1.94
N ASN A 57 4.08 11.25 -2.43
CA ASN A 57 5.06 10.30 -2.94
C ASN A 57 5.50 9.32 -1.84
N LEU A 58 5.83 9.82 -0.65
CA LEU A 58 6.18 8.97 0.49
C LEU A 58 5.06 7.99 0.86
N PHE A 59 3.81 8.46 0.88
CA PHE A 59 2.67 7.59 1.15
C PHE A 59 2.55 6.48 0.09
N VAL A 60 2.64 6.84 -1.19
CA VAL A 60 2.55 5.90 -2.31
C VAL A 60 3.68 4.85 -2.23
N GLU A 61 4.91 5.26 -1.93
CA GLU A 61 6.03 4.34 -1.73
C GLU A 61 5.75 3.32 -0.62
N ILE A 62 5.21 3.77 0.51
CA ILE A 62 4.82 2.88 1.62
C ILE A 62 3.75 1.87 1.15
N VAL A 63 2.74 2.32 0.39
CA VAL A 63 1.69 1.43 -0.15
C VAL A 63 2.30 0.36 -1.06
N ILE A 64 3.21 0.76 -1.97
CA ILE A 64 3.89 -0.18 -2.88
C ILE A 64 4.68 -1.23 -2.09
N ILE A 65 5.42 -0.82 -1.04
CA ILE A 65 6.17 -1.74 -0.18
C ILE A 65 5.22 -2.72 0.53
N LEU A 66 4.09 -2.23 1.06
CA LEU A 66 3.09 -3.06 1.71
C LEU A 66 2.46 -4.08 0.75
N ASP A 67 2.10 -3.64 -0.46
CA ASP A 67 1.54 -4.53 -1.49
C ASP A 67 2.56 -5.58 -1.93
N GLY A 68 3.82 -5.20 -2.13
CA GLY A 68 4.92 -6.12 -2.43
C GLY A 68 5.13 -7.14 -1.30
N TRP A 69 5.05 -6.70 -0.04
CA TRP A 69 5.15 -7.60 1.10
C TRP A 69 3.99 -8.59 1.16
N LEU A 70 2.76 -8.14 0.91
CA LEU A 70 1.57 -9.00 0.83
C LEU A 70 1.69 -10.01 -0.32
N ALA A 71 2.16 -9.57 -1.48
CA ALA A 71 2.36 -10.41 -2.66
C ALA A 71 3.37 -11.54 -2.42
N LEU A 72 4.37 -11.34 -1.55
CA LEU A 72 5.31 -12.39 -1.13
C LEU A 72 4.76 -13.24 0.02
N PHE A 73 4.06 -12.61 0.97
CA PHE A 73 3.58 -13.27 2.18
C PHE A 73 2.43 -14.24 1.90
N ILE A 74 1.52 -13.92 0.99
CA ILE A 74 0.37 -14.77 0.65
C ILE A 74 0.83 -16.12 0.05
N PRO A 75 1.66 -16.17 -1.01
CA PRO A 75 2.19 -17.43 -1.54
C PRO A 75 2.96 -18.22 -0.49
N TYR A 76 3.78 -17.55 0.34
CA TYR A 76 4.48 -18.20 1.44
C TYR A 76 3.53 -18.93 2.39
N LEU A 77 2.43 -18.29 2.80
CA LEU A 77 1.42 -18.92 3.67
C LEU A 77 0.73 -20.11 2.99
N ILE A 78 0.41 -19.98 1.69
CA ILE A 78 -0.22 -21.04 0.90
C ILE A 78 0.71 -22.27 0.85
N ILE A 79 1.96 -22.07 0.43
CA ILE A 79 2.98 -23.13 0.31
C ILE A 79 3.21 -23.80 1.66
N ARG A 80 3.39 -23.01 2.73
CA ARG A 80 3.55 -23.53 4.10
C ARG A 80 2.39 -24.42 4.52
N ASN A 81 1.16 -24.04 4.17
CA ASN A 81 -0.03 -24.81 4.52
C ASN A 81 -0.12 -26.13 3.73
N PHE A 82 0.27 -26.14 2.45
CA PHE A 82 0.38 -27.35 1.65
C PHE A 82 1.43 -28.32 2.21
N ILE A 83 2.65 -27.84 2.51
CA ILE A 83 3.71 -28.66 3.12
C ILE A 83 3.24 -29.28 4.43
N LYS A 84 2.58 -28.48 5.29
CA LYS A 84 2.06 -28.96 6.57
C LYS A 84 1.02 -30.08 6.39
N LYS A 85 0.10 -29.94 5.42
CA LYS A 85 -0.90 -30.97 5.12
C LYS A 85 -0.27 -32.26 4.58
N ILE A 86 0.72 -32.14 3.69
CA ILE A 86 1.46 -33.30 3.15
C ILE A 86 2.16 -34.07 4.27
N ASN A 87 2.83 -33.38 5.19
CA ASN A 87 3.50 -34.03 6.32
C ASN A 87 2.54 -34.66 7.34
N LEU A 88 1.33 -34.10 7.50
CA LEU A 88 0.28 -34.71 8.34
C LEU A 88 -0.35 -35.94 7.69
N SER A 89 -0.43 -36.00 6.36
CA SER A 89 -0.95 -37.16 5.62
C SER A 89 0.02 -38.35 5.57
N LYS A 90 1.31 -38.12 5.85
CA LYS A 90 2.35 -39.17 5.88
C LYS A 90 2.53 -39.81 7.26
N LYS A 91 1.78 -39.37 8.27
CA LYS A 91 1.85 -39.84 9.65
C LYS A 91 0.55 -40.57 10.01
#